data_AF-A0A409WJK1-F1
#
_entry.id   AF-A0A409WJK1-F1
#
_cell.length_a   1.000
_cell.length_b   1.000
_cell.length_c   1.000
_cell.angle_alpha   90.00
_cell.angle_beta   90.00
_cell.angle_gamma   90.00
#
_symmetry.space_group_name_H-M   'P 1'
#
loop_
_entity.id
_entity.type
_entity.pdbx_description
1 polymer ?
#
loop_
_entity_poly.entity_id
_entity_poly.type
_entity_poly.pdbx_seq_one_letter_code
_entity_poly.pdbx_strand_id
1 'polypeptide(L)'
;MYRKGQIISLTALSLLTITLSYIGAACAAPTEPRKVAEISFVFSTNLGNVLHSNPSWDKQLLKIEQMVNGQLQEVKHTIQDYDGSDKRMRSRATSYIGNVLGSYYEKPAEKRIDIFHVILDNIRHMDGTLTLDGPSRSSQLVTLSGGRLTLSQAFFTDNRIPDWERAYEILHATFRATAPKTAQMFALGRRDRQTGVSPVRPLFGNARPAADETVVDSAWNKGFKKITDQPTGPKALLYSPDLIALMGYCFTNHGALPPA
;
A
#
# COMPACT_ATOMS: atom_id res chain seq x y z
N MET A 1 81.31 23.85 -12.70
CA MET A 1 81.26 22.73 -11.72
C MET A 1 79.96 22.84 -10.93
N TYR A 2 79.25 21.72 -10.84
CA TYR A 2 78.07 21.44 -10.02
C TYR A 2 78.15 22.04 -8.60
N ARG A 3 77.06 22.48 -7.94
CA ARG A 3 75.95 21.63 -7.47
C ARG A 3 74.73 22.44 -6.99
N LYS A 4 73.54 21.87 -7.30
CA LYS A 4 72.33 21.70 -6.45
C LYS A 4 71.77 22.98 -5.80
N GLY A 5 70.58 23.47 -6.16
CA GLY A 5 69.34 22.75 -6.40
C GLY A 5 68.55 22.64 -5.10
N GLN A 6 67.70 23.63 -4.83
CA GLN A 6 66.54 23.49 -3.95
C GLN A 6 65.41 24.38 -4.45
N ILE A 7 64.42 23.70 -5.03
CA ILE A 7 63.08 24.19 -5.32
C ILE A 7 62.30 24.05 -4.01
N ILE A 8 61.69 25.12 -3.52
CA ILE A 8 60.51 25.02 -2.65
C ILE A 8 59.44 25.92 -3.27
N SER A 9 58.46 25.26 -3.87
CA SER A 9 57.26 25.82 -4.45
C SER A 9 56.39 26.54 -3.44
N LEU A 10 55.75 27.61 -3.91
CA LEU A 10 54.60 28.26 -3.30
C LEU A 10 53.50 27.24 -3.00
N THR A 11 53.21 26.98 -1.72
CA THR A 11 51.89 26.57 -1.25
C THR A 11 51.76 26.93 0.22
N ALA A 12 51.47 28.20 0.49
CA ALA A 12 51.08 28.67 1.81
C ALA A 12 50.12 29.85 1.66
N LEU A 13 48.94 29.62 1.07
CA LEU A 13 47.81 30.54 1.17
C LEU A 13 46.49 29.88 0.71
N SER A 14 46.06 28.79 1.35
CA SER A 14 44.68 28.29 1.18
C SER A 14 44.28 27.31 2.30
N LEU A 15 44.22 27.77 3.54
CA LEU A 15 43.63 26.98 4.62
C LEU A 15 42.98 27.88 5.67
N LEU A 16 42.08 28.75 5.22
CA LEU A 16 41.20 29.51 6.10
C LEU A 16 39.90 29.95 5.42
N THR A 17 39.17 29.02 4.79
CA THR A 17 37.76 29.22 4.37
C THR A 17 37.08 27.90 3.98
N ILE A 18 37.17 26.84 4.78
CA ILE A 18 36.25 25.69 4.66
C ILE A 18 35.89 25.18 6.05
N THR A 19 35.23 26.02 6.84
CA THR A 19 34.49 25.59 8.03
C THR A 19 33.26 26.46 8.14
N LEU A 20 32.23 26.16 7.34
CA LEU A 20 30.79 26.47 7.54
C LEU A 20 29.99 26.28 6.24
N SER A 21 29.94 25.05 5.70
CA SER A 21 29.01 24.72 4.61
C SER A 21 28.48 23.28 4.67
N TYR A 22 28.45 22.68 5.86
CA TYR A 22 27.90 21.32 6.05
C TYR A 22 27.00 21.18 7.29
N ILE A 23 26.33 22.27 7.68
CA ILE A 23 25.16 22.22 8.56
C ILE A 23 24.09 23.06 7.88
N GLY A 24 23.36 22.45 6.96
CA GLY A 24 22.34 23.15 6.16
C GLY A 24 21.83 22.34 4.98
N ALA A 25 21.59 21.03 5.15
CA ALA A 25 20.94 20.21 4.13
C ALA A 25 20.09 19.09 4.77
N ALA A 26 19.54 19.34 5.95
CA ALA A 26 18.44 18.57 6.53
C ALA A 26 17.38 19.59 6.98
N CYS A 27 16.13 19.34 6.63
CA CYS A 27 14.96 20.23 6.82
C CYS A 27 14.78 21.34 5.77
N ALA A 28 14.66 20.96 4.51
CA ALA A 28 13.62 21.56 3.67
C ALA A 28 12.70 20.40 3.23
N ALA A 29 11.69 20.12 4.05
CA ALA A 29 10.58 19.29 3.59
C ALA A 29 9.99 19.97 2.35
N PRO A 30 9.74 19.26 1.24
CA PRO A 30 9.04 19.88 0.12
C PRO A 30 7.64 20.25 0.61
N THR A 31 7.40 21.56 0.81
CA THR A 31 6.08 22.15 1.00
C THR A 31 5.37 22.25 -0.35
N GLU A 32 5.29 21.13 -1.08
CA GLU A 32 4.15 20.97 -1.98
C GLU A 32 2.93 20.67 -1.10
N PRO A 33 1.77 21.30 -1.35
CA PRO A 33 0.54 20.90 -0.67
C PRO A 33 0.39 19.40 -0.86
N ARG A 34 0.36 18.65 0.24
CA ARG A 34 0.22 17.18 0.25
C ARG A 34 -0.94 16.82 -0.66
N LYS A 35 -0.64 16.44 -1.91
CA LYS A 35 -1.67 16.11 -2.88
C LYS A 35 -2.34 14.87 -2.34
N VAL A 36 -3.59 15.06 -1.92
CA VAL A 36 -4.46 14.02 -1.39
C VAL A 36 -4.48 12.89 -2.42
N ALA A 37 -4.35 11.63 -1.96
CA ALA A 37 -4.77 10.52 -2.79
C ALA A 37 -6.26 10.72 -3.07
N GLU A 38 -6.62 10.98 -4.30
CA GLU A 38 -7.99 11.24 -4.69
C GLU A 38 -8.35 10.31 -5.83
N ILE A 39 -9.08 9.27 -5.47
CA ILE A 39 -9.83 8.46 -6.41
C ILE A 39 -11.15 9.18 -6.65
N SER A 40 -11.46 9.45 -7.92
CA SER A 40 -12.76 9.97 -8.31
C SER A 40 -13.57 8.93 -9.07
N PHE A 41 -14.83 8.75 -8.69
CA PHE A 41 -15.74 7.86 -9.40
C PHE A 41 -16.40 8.58 -10.57
N VAL A 42 -16.29 8.00 -11.77
CA VAL A 42 -17.03 8.43 -12.96
C VAL A 42 -17.92 7.30 -13.42
N PHE A 43 -19.21 7.60 -13.61
CA PHE A 43 -20.19 6.59 -13.96
C PHE A 43 -20.31 6.44 -15.47
N SER A 44 -20.46 5.20 -15.95
CA SER A 44 -20.89 4.93 -17.31
C SER A 44 -22.27 5.57 -17.55
N THR A 45 -22.63 5.85 -18.81
CA THR A 45 -23.98 6.35 -19.14
C THR A 45 -25.08 5.44 -18.62
N ASN A 46 -24.87 4.12 -18.68
CA ASN A 46 -25.81 3.14 -18.15
C ASN A 46 -25.98 3.30 -16.64
N LEU A 47 -24.87 3.23 -15.90
CA LEU A 47 -24.92 3.36 -14.44
C LEU A 47 -25.49 4.72 -14.03
N GLY A 48 -25.10 5.81 -14.69
CA GLY A 48 -25.64 7.15 -14.44
C GLY A 48 -27.17 7.23 -14.58
N ASN A 49 -27.75 6.61 -15.62
CA ASN A 49 -29.21 6.55 -15.79
C ASN A 49 -29.90 5.73 -14.68
N VAL A 50 -29.26 4.64 -14.25
CA VAL A 50 -29.75 3.80 -13.15
C VAL A 50 -29.72 4.56 -11.83
N LEU A 51 -28.62 5.28 -11.54
CA LEU A 51 -28.47 6.09 -10.33
C LEU A 51 -29.44 7.27 -10.29
N HIS A 52 -29.70 7.91 -11.43
CA HIS A 52 -30.72 8.95 -11.54
C HIS A 52 -32.11 8.44 -11.12
N SER A 53 -32.43 7.19 -11.48
CA SER A 53 -33.68 6.53 -11.09
C SER A 53 -33.64 5.94 -9.68
N ASN A 54 -32.46 5.85 -9.04
CA ASN A 54 -32.25 5.28 -7.70
C ASN A 54 -31.33 6.19 -6.84
N PRO A 55 -31.81 7.35 -6.37
CA PRO A 55 -30.96 8.35 -5.71
C PRO A 55 -30.29 7.88 -4.41
N SER A 56 -30.82 6.84 -3.75
CA SER A 56 -30.17 6.24 -2.58
C SER A 56 -28.89 5.50 -2.93
N TRP A 57 -28.82 4.89 -4.12
CA TRP A 57 -27.62 4.20 -4.61
C TRP A 57 -26.51 5.20 -4.96
N ASP A 58 -26.89 6.34 -5.53
CA ASP A 58 -25.95 7.43 -5.82
C ASP A 58 -25.29 7.95 -4.53
N LYS A 59 -26.11 8.24 -3.51
CA LYS A 59 -25.62 8.62 -2.17
C LYS A 59 -24.72 7.56 -1.54
N GLN A 60 -25.04 6.28 -1.73
CA GLN A 60 -24.19 5.19 -1.25
C GLN A 60 -22.83 5.21 -1.95
N LEU A 61 -22.77 5.38 -3.27
CA LEU A 61 -21.51 5.46 -4.00
C LEU A 61 -20.65 6.65 -3.57
N LEU A 62 -21.25 7.83 -3.38
CA LEU A 62 -20.55 9.00 -2.86
C LEU A 62 -19.97 8.73 -1.46
N LYS A 63 -20.71 8.02 -0.60
CA LYS A 63 -20.22 7.61 0.72
C LYS A 63 -19.06 6.62 0.61
N ILE A 64 -19.14 5.65 -0.31
CA ILE A 64 -18.05 4.69 -0.54
C ILE A 64 -16.81 5.39 -1.09
N GLU A 65 -16.95 6.32 -2.03
CA GLU A 65 -15.86 7.14 -2.56
C GLU A 65 -15.14 7.91 -1.44
N GLN A 66 -15.90 8.59 -0.58
CA GLN A 66 -15.36 9.29 0.59
C GLN A 66 -14.62 8.34 1.54
N MET A 67 -15.17 7.15 1.78
CA MET A 67 -14.54 6.14 2.64
C MET A 67 -13.21 5.65 2.04
N VAL A 68 -13.19 5.34 0.75
CA VAL A 68 -11.99 4.91 0.01
C VAL A 68 -10.90 5.98 0.12
N ASN A 69 -11.22 7.24 -0.16
CA ASN A 69 -10.26 8.35 -0.08
C ASN A 69 -9.78 8.58 1.36
N GLY A 70 -10.68 8.52 2.35
CA GLY A 70 -10.31 8.63 3.77
C GLY A 70 -9.36 7.51 4.22
N GLN A 71 -9.58 6.28 3.76
CA GLN A 71 -8.70 5.15 4.02
C GLN A 71 -7.31 5.35 3.40
N LEU A 72 -7.23 5.75 2.12
CA LEU A 72 -5.94 6.02 1.46
C LEU A 72 -5.16 7.14 2.15
N GLN A 73 -5.85 8.21 2.56
CA GLN A 73 -5.24 9.30 3.32
C GLN A 73 -4.69 8.83 4.67
N GLU A 74 -5.46 8.05 5.43
CA GLU A 74 -5.02 7.57 6.74
C GLU A 74 -3.80 6.63 6.60
N VAL A 75 -3.72 5.85 5.52
CA VAL A 75 -2.52 5.04 5.21
C VAL A 75 -1.31 5.93 4.98
N LYS A 76 -1.43 6.96 4.13
CA LYS A 76 -0.34 7.92 3.87
C LYS A 76 0.10 8.62 5.16
N HIS A 77 -0.83 9.10 5.97
CA HIS A 77 -0.53 9.77 7.26
C HIS A 77 0.13 8.83 8.25
N THR A 78 -0.35 7.60 8.39
CA THR A 78 0.23 6.62 9.32
C THR A 78 1.69 6.31 8.98
N ILE A 79 2.03 6.18 7.69
CA ILE A 79 3.42 5.98 7.24
C ILE A 79 4.28 7.21 7.57
N GLN A 80 3.75 8.43 7.39
CA GLN A 80 4.47 9.66 7.73
C GLN A 80 4.67 9.83 9.24
N ASP A 81 3.66 9.49 10.04
CA ASP A 81 3.68 9.53 11.50
C ASP A 81 4.67 8.53 12.09
N TYR A 82 4.90 7.41 11.41
CA TYR A 82 5.80 6.36 11.86
C TYR A 82 7.22 6.89 12.11
N ASP A 83 7.77 7.69 11.19
CA ASP A 83 9.09 8.31 11.34
C ASP A 83 8.99 9.74 11.95
N GLY A 84 7.82 10.12 12.45
CA GLY A 84 7.56 11.42 13.04
C GLY A 84 8.20 11.65 14.41
N SER A 85 8.34 12.92 14.78
CA SER A 85 8.86 13.33 16.10
C SER A 85 7.82 13.18 17.22
N ASP A 86 6.52 13.17 16.90
CA ASP A 86 5.46 12.99 17.90
C ASP A 86 5.42 11.54 18.39
N LYS A 87 5.73 11.34 19.67
CA LYS A 87 5.80 10.01 20.30
C LYS A 87 4.46 9.27 20.28
N ARG A 88 3.34 9.97 20.43
CA ARG A 88 2.01 9.37 20.46
C ARG A 88 1.59 8.92 19.08
N MET A 89 1.79 9.78 18.07
CA MET A 89 1.48 9.45 16.68
C MET A 89 2.35 8.29 16.19
N ARG A 90 3.66 8.32 16.48
CA ARG A 90 4.57 7.22 16.17
C ARG A 90 4.14 5.91 16.83
N SER A 91 3.84 5.91 18.13
CA SER A 91 3.40 4.68 18.81
C SER A 91 2.12 4.09 18.22
N ARG A 92 1.17 4.96 17.81
CA ARG A 92 -0.05 4.55 17.11
C ARG A 92 0.29 3.89 15.77
N ALA A 93 1.12 4.54 14.97
CA ALA A 93 1.56 4.04 13.67
C ALA A 93 2.29 2.69 13.79
N THR A 94 3.21 2.56 14.74
CA THR A 94 3.93 1.30 15.01
C THR A 94 2.96 0.16 15.34
N SER A 95 1.96 0.42 16.19
CA SER A 95 0.96 -0.60 16.54
C SER A 95 0.17 -1.04 15.30
N TYR A 96 -0.32 -0.08 14.52
CA TYR A 96 -1.18 -0.38 13.37
C TYR A 96 -0.44 -1.08 12.23
N ILE A 97 0.78 -0.63 11.92
CA ILE A 97 1.59 -1.27 10.89
C ILE A 97 2.00 -2.69 11.34
N GLY A 98 2.33 -2.87 12.63
CA GLY A 98 2.61 -4.19 13.19
C GLY A 98 1.44 -5.19 13.03
N ASN A 99 0.19 -4.73 13.13
CA ASN A 99 -0.99 -5.58 12.94
C ASN A 99 -1.17 -6.04 11.49
N VAL A 100 -0.88 -5.17 10.51
CA VAL A 100 -1.11 -5.48 9.09
C VAL A 100 0.10 -6.15 8.45
N LEU A 101 1.32 -5.69 8.72
CA LEU A 101 2.52 -6.27 8.12
C LEU A 101 3.10 -7.43 8.94
N GLY A 102 2.63 -7.64 10.17
CA GLY A 102 3.12 -8.67 11.08
C GLY A 102 4.40 -8.25 11.80
N SER A 103 4.87 -9.08 12.75
CA SER A 103 6.00 -8.76 13.63
C SER A 103 7.37 -8.67 12.93
N TYR A 104 7.44 -9.07 11.65
CA TYR A 104 8.68 -9.11 10.88
C TYR A 104 8.88 -7.93 9.93
N TYR A 105 7.94 -6.98 9.89
CA TYR A 105 8.02 -5.80 9.03
C TYR A 105 9.27 -4.93 9.29
N GLU A 106 9.88 -5.07 10.47
CA GLU A 106 10.92 -4.19 10.98
C GLU A 106 12.02 -4.96 11.71
N LYS A 107 13.15 -5.23 11.04
CA LYS A 107 14.38 -5.52 11.79
C LYS A 107 15.52 -4.55 11.44
N PRO A 108 15.63 -4.07 10.18
CA PRO A 108 16.48 -2.91 9.85
C PRO A 108 15.67 -1.70 9.33
N ALA A 109 16.09 -0.48 9.67
CA ALA A 109 15.44 0.77 9.25
C ALA A 109 15.39 0.93 7.71
N GLU A 110 16.45 0.54 6.99
CA GLU A 110 16.50 0.60 5.53
C GLU A 110 15.39 -0.24 4.87
N LYS A 111 15.18 -1.47 5.36
CA LYS A 111 14.15 -2.37 4.80
C LYS A 111 12.74 -1.84 5.04
N ARG A 112 12.52 -1.10 6.13
CA ARG A 112 11.23 -0.46 6.42
C ARG A 112 10.95 0.67 5.43
N ILE A 113 11.94 1.52 5.17
CA ILE A 113 11.83 2.63 4.20
C ILE A 113 11.43 2.09 2.83
N ASP A 114 12.07 1.01 2.37
CA ASP A 114 11.72 0.37 1.09
C ASP A 114 10.25 -0.11 1.05
N ILE A 115 9.78 -0.76 2.12
CA ILE A 115 8.39 -1.24 2.23
C ILE A 115 7.41 -0.06 2.17
N PHE A 116 7.66 1.00 2.93
CA PHE A 116 6.80 2.18 2.97
C PHE A 116 6.78 2.92 1.63
N HIS A 117 7.93 3.04 0.97
CA HIS A 117 8.02 3.63 -0.35
C HIS A 117 7.14 2.88 -1.35
N VAL A 118 7.24 1.54 -1.39
CA VAL A 118 6.41 0.73 -2.30
C VAL A 118 4.91 0.86 -2.00
N ILE A 119 4.52 0.94 -0.72
CA ILE A 119 3.12 1.17 -0.34
C ILE A 119 2.64 2.53 -0.86
N LEU A 120 3.42 3.59 -0.64
CA LEU A 120 3.08 4.93 -1.09
C LEU A 120 3.05 5.05 -2.62
N ASP A 121 3.97 4.38 -3.32
CA ASP A 121 3.98 4.31 -4.78
C ASP A 121 2.76 3.59 -5.33
N ASN A 122 2.37 2.46 -4.72
CA ASN A 122 1.15 1.76 -5.09
C ASN A 122 -0.10 2.64 -4.89
N ILE A 123 -0.16 3.41 -3.79
CA ILE A 123 -1.25 4.37 -3.60
C ILE A 123 -1.22 5.45 -4.68
N ARG A 124 -0.04 5.99 -4.99
CA ARG A 124 0.12 6.97 -6.08
C ARG A 124 -0.31 6.41 -7.44
N HIS A 125 -0.09 5.13 -7.70
CA HIS A 125 -0.59 4.47 -8.91
C HIS A 125 -2.12 4.39 -8.95
N MET A 126 -2.77 4.27 -7.80
CA MET A 126 -4.24 4.26 -7.70
C MET A 126 -4.86 5.65 -7.80
N ASP A 127 -4.10 6.73 -7.57
CA ASP A 127 -4.60 8.11 -7.69
C ASP A 127 -5.12 8.36 -9.13
N GLY A 128 -6.36 8.82 -9.25
CA GLY A 128 -6.96 9.08 -10.56
C GLY A 128 -8.45 8.81 -10.64
N THR A 129 -8.95 8.74 -11.87
CA THR A 129 -10.37 8.54 -12.15
C THR A 129 -10.68 7.07 -12.42
N LEU A 130 -11.64 6.51 -11.69
CA LEU A 130 -12.16 5.17 -11.92
C LEU A 130 -13.50 5.25 -12.65
N THR A 131 -13.58 4.56 -13.78
CA THR A 131 -14.87 4.38 -14.45
C THR A 131 -15.60 3.21 -13.81
N LEU A 132 -16.80 3.48 -13.27
CA LEU A 132 -17.70 2.50 -12.70
C LEU A 132 -18.85 2.19 -13.67
N ASP A 133 -19.21 0.92 -13.77
CA ASP A 133 -20.34 0.42 -14.55
C ASP A 133 -21.24 -0.47 -13.71
N GLY A 134 -22.37 -0.87 -14.28
CA GLY A 134 -23.33 -1.79 -13.68
C GLY A 134 -24.75 -1.20 -13.62
N PRO A 135 -25.64 -1.83 -12.83
CA PRO A 135 -25.43 -3.06 -12.07
C PRO A 135 -25.31 -4.29 -12.99
N SER A 136 -24.47 -5.26 -12.61
CA SER A 136 -24.31 -6.54 -13.30
C SER A 136 -24.88 -7.72 -12.51
N ARG A 137 -25.08 -8.86 -13.18
CA ARG A 137 -25.50 -10.12 -12.55
C ARG A 137 -24.33 -10.95 -11.99
N SER A 138 -23.15 -10.34 -11.81
CA SER A 138 -21.99 -11.03 -11.23
C SER A 138 -22.27 -11.46 -9.79
N SER A 139 -21.72 -12.62 -9.40
CA SER A 139 -21.67 -13.05 -7.99
C SER A 139 -20.61 -12.31 -7.17
N GLN A 140 -19.60 -11.73 -7.83
CA GLN A 140 -18.61 -10.86 -7.19
C GLN A 140 -19.16 -9.44 -7.09
N LEU A 141 -18.91 -8.76 -5.96
CA LEU A 141 -19.40 -7.41 -5.73
C LEU A 141 -18.84 -6.39 -6.72
N VAL A 142 -17.54 -6.49 -6.99
CA VAL A 142 -16.82 -5.66 -7.94
C VAL A 142 -16.04 -6.57 -8.87
N THR A 143 -16.14 -6.32 -10.17
CA THR A 143 -15.37 -7.03 -11.19
C THR A 143 -14.55 -6.05 -12.00
N LEU A 144 -13.33 -6.42 -12.35
CA LEU A 144 -12.44 -5.63 -13.20
C LEU A 144 -12.42 -6.23 -14.60
N SER A 145 -12.82 -5.46 -15.61
CA SER A 145 -12.76 -5.86 -17.03
C SER A 145 -12.36 -4.68 -17.90
N GLY A 146 -11.31 -4.85 -18.71
CA GLY A 146 -10.85 -3.81 -19.65
C GLY A 146 -10.50 -2.46 -18.98
N GLY A 147 -10.02 -2.48 -17.74
CA GLY A 147 -9.71 -1.26 -16.96
C GLY A 147 -10.93 -0.57 -16.35
N ARG A 148 -12.14 -1.13 -16.51
CA ARG A 148 -13.38 -0.64 -15.90
C ARG A 148 -13.80 -1.52 -14.74
N LEU A 149 -14.30 -0.89 -13.68
CA LEU A 149 -14.89 -1.61 -12.55
C LEU A 149 -16.40 -1.73 -12.76
N THR A 150 -16.92 -2.96 -12.77
CA THR A 150 -18.36 -3.22 -12.89
C THR A 150 -18.88 -3.70 -11.54
N LEU A 151 -19.87 -2.98 -11.01
CA LEU A 151 -20.54 -3.25 -9.76
C LEU A 151 -21.67 -4.26 -9.97
N SER A 152 -21.83 -5.21 -9.06
CA SER A 152 -22.98 -6.12 -9.10
C SER A 152 -24.25 -5.45 -8.61
N GLN A 153 -25.40 -6.05 -8.91
CA GLN A 153 -26.68 -5.62 -8.34
C GLN A 153 -26.65 -5.68 -6.80
N ALA A 154 -26.04 -6.73 -6.23
CA ALA A 154 -25.95 -6.93 -4.79
C ALA A 154 -25.16 -5.83 -4.08
N PHE A 155 -24.18 -5.22 -4.78
CA PHE A 155 -23.45 -4.06 -4.26
C PHE A 155 -24.41 -2.98 -3.77
N PHE A 156 -25.49 -2.71 -4.52
CA PHE A 156 -26.44 -1.66 -4.18
C PHE A 156 -27.60 -2.13 -3.29
N THR A 157 -28.04 -3.37 -3.44
CA THR A 157 -29.31 -3.83 -2.84
C THR A 157 -29.15 -4.70 -1.61
N ASP A 158 -27.98 -5.30 -1.38
CA ASP A 158 -27.78 -6.17 -0.22
C ASP A 158 -27.35 -5.38 1.01
N ASN A 159 -28.31 -5.10 1.89
CA ASN A 159 -28.08 -4.36 3.13
C ASN A 159 -27.25 -5.13 4.17
N ARG A 160 -27.01 -6.43 3.97
CA ARG A 160 -26.15 -7.23 4.86
C ARG A 160 -24.67 -6.97 4.61
N ILE A 161 -24.34 -6.49 3.41
CA ILE A 161 -22.98 -6.12 3.04
C ILE A 161 -22.72 -4.75 3.68
N PRO A 162 -21.71 -4.61 4.55
CA PRO A 162 -21.37 -3.34 5.15
C PRO A 162 -20.59 -2.45 4.16
N ASP A 163 -20.64 -1.14 4.38
CA ASP A 163 -19.97 -0.17 3.49
C ASP A 163 -18.44 -0.34 3.47
N TRP A 164 -17.84 -0.83 4.56
CA TRP A 164 -16.41 -1.10 4.57
C TRP A 164 -16.03 -2.21 3.59
N GLU A 165 -16.88 -3.23 3.41
CA GLU A 165 -16.65 -4.34 2.48
C GLU A 165 -16.79 -3.86 1.03
N ARG A 166 -17.74 -2.97 0.77
CA ARG A 166 -17.84 -2.27 -0.52
C ARG A 166 -16.58 -1.47 -0.84
N ALA A 167 -16.09 -0.68 0.11
CA ALA A 167 -14.86 0.10 -0.04
C ALA A 167 -13.64 -0.82 -0.24
N TYR A 168 -13.57 -1.92 0.50
CA TYR A 168 -12.55 -2.95 0.39
C TYR A 168 -12.48 -3.51 -1.04
N GLU A 169 -13.61 -3.94 -1.59
CA GLU A 169 -13.68 -4.53 -2.94
C GLU A 169 -13.30 -3.51 -4.04
N ILE A 170 -13.68 -2.24 -3.87
CA ILE A 170 -13.25 -1.17 -4.78
C ILE A 170 -11.73 -0.97 -4.70
N LEU A 171 -11.16 -0.85 -3.51
CA LEU A 171 -9.70 -0.69 -3.33
C LEU A 171 -8.92 -1.88 -3.88
N HIS A 172 -9.38 -3.10 -3.57
CA HIS A 172 -8.78 -4.33 -4.09
C HIS A 172 -8.78 -4.32 -5.62
N ALA A 173 -9.91 -4.04 -6.26
CA ALA A 173 -10.02 -4.04 -7.71
C ALA A 173 -9.23 -2.88 -8.36
N THR A 174 -9.18 -1.73 -7.70
CA THR A 174 -8.39 -0.56 -8.15
C THR A 174 -6.90 -0.87 -8.13
N PHE A 175 -6.40 -1.48 -7.05
CA PHE A 175 -5.01 -1.89 -6.95
C PHE A 175 -4.64 -2.84 -8.09
N ARG A 176 -5.51 -3.83 -8.37
CA ARG A 176 -5.32 -4.75 -9.52
C ARG A 176 -5.28 -4.06 -10.87
N ALA A 177 -6.04 -2.98 -11.04
CA ALA A 177 -6.14 -2.25 -12.30
C ALA A 177 -4.93 -1.34 -12.56
N THR A 178 -4.29 -0.84 -11.50
CA THR A 178 -3.37 0.31 -11.60
C THR A 178 -1.95 0.01 -11.14
N ALA A 179 -1.76 -0.90 -10.18
CA ALA A 179 -0.44 -1.22 -9.68
C ALA A 179 0.35 -2.06 -10.71
N PRO A 180 1.65 -1.77 -10.93
CA PRO A 180 2.44 -2.38 -12.01
C PRO A 180 2.70 -3.87 -11.82
N LYS A 181 2.66 -4.37 -10.58
CA LYS A 181 2.82 -5.79 -10.25
C LYS A 181 1.90 -6.18 -9.11
N THR A 182 1.11 -7.23 -9.32
CA THR A 182 0.21 -7.78 -8.30
C THR A 182 0.25 -9.30 -8.30
N ALA A 183 0.04 -9.92 -7.14
CA ALA A 183 -0.03 -11.35 -6.95
C ALA A 183 -1.29 -11.72 -6.14
N GLN A 184 -2.11 -12.61 -6.69
CA GLN A 184 -3.30 -13.15 -6.01
C GLN A 184 -2.95 -14.32 -5.08
N MET A 185 -1.89 -15.05 -5.45
CA MET A 185 -1.43 -16.22 -4.72
C MET A 185 0.04 -16.03 -4.31
N PHE A 186 0.41 -16.72 -3.24
CA PHE A 186 1.72 -16.67 -2.63
C PHE A 186 2.20 -18.09 -2.39
N ALA A 187 3.51 -18.31 -2.52
CA ALA A 187 4.13 -19.58 -2.22
C ALA A 187 4.85 -19.50 -0.87
N LEU A 188 4.54 -20.44 0.02
CA LEU A 188 5.30 -20.71 1.23
C LEU A 188 6.27 -21.85 0.93
N GLY A 189 7.56 -21.58 0.99
CA GLY A 189 8.60 -22.59 0.83
C GLY A 189 8.64 -23.60 1.96
N ARG A 190 9.50 -24.61 1.78
CA ARG A 190 9.74 -25.64 2.77
C ARG A 190 10.03 -25.02 4.13
N ARG A 191 9.26 -25.48 5.13
CA ARG A 191 9.42 -25.05 6.52
C ARG A 191 10.78 -25.49 7.04
N ASP A 192 11.59 -24.53 7.45
CA ASP A 192 12.83 -24.78 8.17
C ASP A 192 12.49 -25.41 9.53
N ARG A 193 13.07 -26.58 9.82
CA ARG A 193 12.73 -27.35 11.02
C ARG A 193 13.30 -26.75 12.30
N GLN A 194 14.36 -25.95 12.21
CA GLN A 194 15.02 -25.36 13.38
C GLN A 194 14.33 -24.07 13.80
N THR A 195 13.98 -23.23 12.83
CA THR A 195 13.38 -21.90 13.05
C THR A 195 11.86 -21.91 12.92
N GLY A 196 11.29 -22.95 12.30
CA GLY A 196 9.86 -23.05 12.05
C GLY A 196 9.36 -22.11 10.94
N VAL A 197 10.25 -21.42 10.24
CA VAL A 197 9.96 -20.40 9.22
C VAL A 197 9.83 -21.00 7.83
N SER A 198 8.90 -20.48 7.05
CA SER A 198 8.80 -20.71 5.60
C SER A 198 9.07 -19.41 4.84
N PRO A 199 9.98 -19.37 3.86
CA PRO A 199 10.13 -18.20 3.02
C PRO A 199 8.85 -17.99 2.19
N VAL A 200 8.43 -16.75 2.03
CA VAL A 200 7.26 -16.36 1.24
C VAL A 200 7.71 -15.61 0.01
N ARG A 201 7.13 -15.95 -1.13
CA ARG A 201 7.27 -15.17 -2.37
C ARG A 201 5.93 -15.01 -3.08
N PRO A 202 5.71 -13.88 -3.77
CA PRO A 202 4.54 -13.69 -4.62
C PRO A 202 4.57 -14.63 -5.84
N LEU A 203 3.39 -15.08 -6.27
CA LEU A 203 3.20 -15.78 -7.55
C LEU A 203 2.56 -14.81 -8.56
N PHE A 204 3.36 -14.32 -9.50
CA PHE A 204 2.91 -13.40 -10.54
C PHE A 204 2.41 -14.14 -11.77
N GLY A 205 1.21 -13.78 -12.27
CA GLY A 205 0.66 -14.33 -13.51
C GLY A 205 0.62 -15.85 -13.52
N ASN A 206 1.35 -16.47 -14.46
CA ASN A 206 1.42 -17.93 -14.63
C ASN A 206 2.56 -18.60 -13.83
N ALA A 207 3.19 -17.89 -12.89
CA ALA A 207 4.25 -18.45 -12.06
C ALA A 207 3.73 -19.68 -11.29
N ARG A 208 4.47 -20.78 -11.38
CA ARG A 208 4.14 -22.02 -10.68
C ARG A 208 4.88 -22.10 -9.33
N PRO A 209 4.29 -22.74 -8.31
CA PRO A 209 5.03 -23.11 -7.11
C PRO A 209 6.10 -24.15 -7.43
N ALA A 210 7.19 -24.14 -6.67
CA ALA A 210 8.16 -25.24 -6.63
C ALA A 210 7.55 -26.49 -5.98
N ALA A 211 8.19 -27.64 -6.15
CA ALA A 211 7.66 -28.93 -5.67
C ALA A 211 7.47 -29.00 -4.15
N ASP A 212 8.24 -28.22 -3.40
CA ASP A 212 8.20 -28.13 -1.93
C ASP A 212 7.51 -26.87 -1.41
N GLU A 213 6.84 -26.12 -2.29
CA GLU A 213 6.09 -24.92 -1.93
C GLU A 213 4.59 -25.20 -1.77
N THR A 214 4.00 -24.59 -0.74
CA THR A 214 2.55 -24.58 -0.53
C THR A 214 1.97 -23.26 -1.02
N VAL A 215 0.94 -23.33 -1.86
CA VAL A 215 0.25 -22.15 -2.36
C VAL A 215 -0.77 -21.66 -1.33
N VAL A 216 -0.79 -20.36 -1.06
CA VAL A 216 -1.76 -19.68 -0.19
C VAL A 216 -2.34 -18.44 -0.88
N ASP A 217 -3.59 -18.13 -0.56
CA ASP A 217 -4.30 -16.93 -0.97
C ASP A 217 -4.05 -15.80 0.06
N SER A 218 -3.68 -14.59 -0.38
CA SER A 218 -3.43 -13.47 0.55
C SER A 218 -4.68 -12.87 1.17
N ALA A 219 -5.87 -13.30 0.76
CA ALA A 219 -7.12 -12.84 1.38
C ALA A 219 -7.03 -12.95 2.92
N TRP A 220 -7.50 -11.90 3.59
CA TRP A 220 -7.33 -11.72 5.04
C TRP A 220 -7.91 -12.87 5.87
N ASN A 221 -9.02 -13.44 5.42
CA ASN A 221 -9.70 -14.58 6.06
C ASN A 221 -9.16 -15.96 5.63
N LYS A 222 -8.09 -16.01 4.84
CA LYS A 222 -7.49 -17.28 4.36
C LYS A 222 -6.03 -17.40 4.76
N GLY A 223 -5.13 -16.80 4.00
CA GLY A 223 -3.69 -17.02 4.10
C GLY A 223 -2.90 -15.80 4.58
N PHE A 224 -3.53 -14.64 4.74
CA PHE A 224 -2.86 -13.41 5.17
C PHE A 224 -1.99 -13.59 6.41
N LYS A 225 -2.56 -14.16 7.49
CA LYS A 225 -1.80 -14.40 8.73
C LYS A 225 -0.65 -15.38 8.53
N LYS A 226 -0.86 -16.43 7.71
CA LYS A 226 0.20 -17.39 7.37
C LYS A 226 1.37 -16.71 6.66
N ILE A 227 1.11 -15.64 5.90
CA ILE A 227 2.12 -14.83 5.23
C ILE A 227 2.80 -13.89 6.23
N THR A 228 2.04 -13.08 6.98
CA THR A 228 2.60 -12.08 7.92
C THR A 228 3.39 -12.70 9.07
N ASP A 229 3.09 -13.95 9.42
CA ASP A 229 3.85 -14.73 10.41
C ASP A 229 5.24 -15.18 9.91
N GLN A 230 5.60 -14.89 8.66
CA GLN A 230 6.91 -15.24 8.08
C GLN A 230 7.83 -14.01 7.93
N PRO A 231 9.16 -14.15 8.13
CA PRO A 231 10.13 -13.06 7.98
C PRO A 231 10.16 -12.37 6.62
N THR A 232 9.81 -13.08 5.55
CA THR A 232 9.74 -12.55 4.17
C THR A 232 8.33 -12.12 3.77
N GLY A 233 7.34 -12.39 4.62
CA GLY A 233 5.93 -12.04 4.42
C GLY A 233 5.67 -10.57 4.15
N PRO A 234 6.18 -9.62 4.96
CA PRO A 234 5.97 -8.20 4.74
C PRO A 234 6.37 -7.72 3.34
N LYS A 235 7.50 -8.23 2.82
CA LYS A 235 7.98 -7.91 1.47
C LYS A 235 7.14 -8.54 0.37
N ALA A 236 6.60 -9.73 0.60
CA ALA A 236 5.71 -10.39 -0.34
C ALA A 236 4.36 -9.66 -0.42
N LEU A 237 3.80 -9.24 0.72
CA LEU A 237 2.49 -8.59 0.78
C LEU A 237 2.39 -7.26 0.04
N LEU A 238 3.52 -6.61 -0.25
CA LEU A 238 3.57 -5.41 -1.10
C LEU A 238 2.92 -5.61 -2.49
N TYR A 239 2.79 -6.86 -2.92
CA TYR A 239 2.15 -7.23 -4.19
C TYR A 239 0.72 -7.76 -4.01
N SER A 240 0.22 -7.86 -2.79
CA SER A 240 -1.14 -8.31 -2.52
C SER A 240 -2.13 -7.16 -2.81
N PRO A 241 -3.18 -7.41 -3.61
CA PRO A 241 -4.25 -6.43 -3.80
C PRO A 241 -5.05 -6.14 -2.53
N ASP A 242 -4.96 -7.03 -1.54
CA ASP A 242 -5.64 -6.88 -0.25
C ASP A 242 -4.89 -5.94 0.68
N LEU A 243 -3.58 -5.73 0.48
CA LEU A 243 -2.75 -5.01 1.45
C LEU A 243 -3.30 -3.61 1.74
N ILE A 244 -3.52 -2.78 0.72
CA ILE A 244 -3.96 -1.39 0.95
C ILE A 244 -5.38 -1.34 1.51
N ALA A 245 -6.27 -2.21 1.03
CA ALA A 245 -7.64 -2.30 1.56
C ALA A 245 -7.64 -2.69 3.04
N LEU A 246 -6.79 -3.63 3.45
CA LEU A 246 -6.63 -4.04 4.85
C LEU A 246 -5.97 -2.96 5.70
N MET A 247 -4.95 -2.28 5.19
CA MET A 247 -4.35 -1.13 5.88
C MET A 247 -5.40 -0.05 6.11
N GLY A 248 -6.16 0.31 5.07
CA GLY A 248 -7.25 1.27 5.13
C GLY A 248 -8.27 0.91 6.21
N TYR A 249 -8.81 -0.31 6.17
CA TYR A 249 -9.73 -0.79 7.19
C TYR A 249 -9.11 -0.74 8.60
N CYS A 250 -7.91 -1.29 8.76
CA CYS A 250 -7.24 -1.40 10.05
C CYS A 250 -7.04 -0.02 10.68
N PHE A 251 -6.61 0.96 9.89
CA PHE A 251 -6.33 2.31 10.39
C PHE A 251 -7.59 3.08 10.74
N THR A 252 -8.68 2.92 9.97
CA THR A 252 -9.98 3.52 10.31
C THR A 252 -10.70 2.81 11.45
N ASN A 253 -10.32 1.57 11.78
CA ASN A 253 -10.93 0.74 12.83
C ASN A 253 -9.97 0.48 14.00
N HIS A 254 -9.16 1.49 14.37
CA HIS A 254 -8.32 1.48 15.57
C HIS A 254 -7.35 0.29 15.69
N GLY A 255 -6.88 -0.25 14.57
CA GLY A 255 -5.96 -1.38 14.53
C GLY A 255 -6.64 -2.74 14.42
N ALA A 256 -7.98 -2.81 14.39
CA ALA A 256 -8.70 -4.07 14.25
C ALA A 256 -8.62 -4.59 12.80
N LEU A 257 -8.41 -5.89 12.64
CA LEU A 257 -8.59 -6.56 11.35
C LEU A 257 -10.10 -6.74 11.05
N PRO A 258 -10.49 -6.89 9.77
CA PRO A 258 -11.86 -7.20 9.41
C PRO A 258 -12.39 -8.47 10.11
N PRO A 259 -13.70 -8.55 10.41
CA PRO A 259 -14.30 -9.70 11.08
C PRO A 259 -14.34 -10.92 10.15
N ALA A 260 -13.84 -12.07 10.65
CA ALA A 260 -13.75 -13.40 10.02
C ALA A 260 -15.03 -13.90 9.33
#